data_AF-A0A2M7FID6-F1
#
_entry.id   AF-A0A2M7FID6-F1
#
_cell.length_a   1.000
_cell.length_b   1.000
_cell.length_c   1.000
_cell.angle_alpha   90.00
_cell.angle_beta   90.00
_cell.angle_gamma   90.00
#
_symmetry.space_group_name_H-M   'P 1'
#
loop_
_entity.id
_entity.type
_entity.pdbx_description
1 polymer ?
#
loop_
_entity_poly.entity_id
_entity_poly.type
_entity_poly.pdbx_seq_one_letter_code
_entity_poly.pdbx_strand_id
1 'polypeptide(L)' 'LLLDAPRVENPAQVFDLMLQIARALGRELQVNLVDDNNVLLAETGLASIRTQIAEVEAKMRENDLVPGSAQALRLFS' A
#
# COMPACT_ATOMS: atom_id res chain seq x y z
N LEU A 1 -1.84 3.74 -8.95
CA LEU A 1 -2.39 2.56 -8.23
C LEU A 1 -2.85 3.05 -6.86
N LEU A 2 -3.97 2.57 -6.34
CA LEU A 2 -4.50 2.98 -5.02
C LEU A 2 -4.59 1.77 -4.10
N LEU A 3 -4.16 1.92 -2.84
CA LEU A 3 -4.31 0.92 -1.79
C LEU A 3 -5.00 1.56 -0.58
N ASP A 4 -6.14 1.00 -0.22
CA ASP A 4 -6.86 1.37 1.00
C ASP A 4 -6.55 0.33 2.08
N ALA A 5 -5.52 0.60 2.89
CA ALA A 5 -4.92 -0.38 3.79
C ALA A 5 -5.92 -1.06 4.75
N PRO A 6 -6.88 -0.34 5.36
CA PRO A 6 -7.89 -0.98 6.21
C PRO A 6 -8.81 -1.97 5.50
N ARG A 7 -9.02 -1.81 4.20
CA ARG A 7 -10.01 -2.58 3.42
C ARG A 7 -9.41 -3.80 2.71
N VAL A 8 -8.11 -4.06 2.89
CA VAL A 8 -7.38 -5.13 2.21
C VAL A 8 -6.73 -6.04 3.24
N GLU A 9 -6.77 -7.35 3.00
CA GLU A 9 -6.04 -8.31 3.82
C GLU A 9 -4.54 -8.22 3.55
N ASN A 10 -3.73 -8.24 4.62
CA ASN A 10 -2.26 -8.18 4.56
C ASN A 10 -1.75 -6.99 3.70
N PRO A 11 -2.13 -5.74 4.00
CA PRO A 11 -1.91 -4.59 3.13
C PRO A 11 -0.43 -4.33 2.82
N ALA A 12 0.51 -4.64 3.72
CA ALA A 12 1.94 -4.52 3.44
C ALA A 12 2.40 -5.47 2.32
N GLN A 13 1.88 -6.71 2.30
CA GLN A 13 2.18 -7.69 1.24
C GLN A 13 1.54 -7.29 -0.08
N VAL A 14 0.31 -6.76 -0.04
CA VAL A 14 -0.36 -6.26 -1.25
C VAL A 14 0.39 -5.06 -1.84
N PHE A 15 0.93 -4.17 -1.00
CA PHE A 15 1.80 -3.08 -1.47
C PHE A 15 3.06 -3.61 -2.17
N ASP A 16 3.72 -4.64 -1.61
CA ASP A 16 4.87 -5.27 -2.24
C ASP A 16 4.53 -5.82 -3.65
N LEU A 17 3.35 -6.46 -3.81
CA LEU A 17 2.86 -6.92 -5.11
C LEU A 17 2.53 -5.76 -6.07
N MET A 18 1.86 -4.71 -5.58
CA MET A 18 1.57 -3.51 -6.37
C MET A 18 2.86 -2.89 -6.91
N LEU A 19 3.90 -2.82 -6.08
CA LEU A 19 5.20 -2.28 -6.50
C LEU A 19 5.88 -3.15 -7.56
N GLN A 20 5.77 -4.48 -7.47
CA GLN A 20 6.28 -5.38 -8.51
C GLN A 20 5.60 -5.12 -9.86
N ILE A 21 4.27 -5.01 -9.87
CA ILE A 21 3.48 -4.71 -11.07
C ILE A 21 3.85 -3.33 -11.62
N ALA A 22 3.89 -2.31 -10.77
CA ALA A 22 4.19 -0.94 -11.18
C ALA A 22 5.59 -0.82 -11.78
N ARG A 23 6.58 -1.53 -11.22
CA ARG A 23 7.94 -1.59 -11.77
C ARG A 23 7.99 -2.32 -13.12
N ALA A 24 7.23 -3.39 -13.28
CA ALA A 24 7.14 -4.10 -14.56
C ALA A 24 6.56 -3.19 -15.65
N LEU A 25 5.47 -2.49 -15.35
CA LEU A 25 4.86 -1.51 -16.25
C LEU A 25 5.78 -0.33 -16.55
N GLY A 26 6.45 0.22 -15.54
CA GLY A 26 7.39 1.34 -15.71
C GLY A 26 8.54 0.98 -16.66
N ARG A 27 9.09 -0.24 -16.54
CA ARG A 27 10.12 -0.72 -17.46
C ARG A 27 9.60 -0.90 -18.88
N GLU A 28 8.45 -1.56 -19.05
CA GLU A 28 7.90 -1.86 -20.38
C GLU A 28 7.50 -0.58 -21.13
N LEU A 29 6.91 0.38 -20.43
CA LEU A 29 6.43 1.64 -21.02
C LEU A 29 7.49 2.74 -21.02
N GLN A 30 8.68 2.49 -20.45
CA GLN A 30 9.74 3.48 -20.26
C GLN A 30 9.27 4.74 -19.51
N VAL A 31 8.44 4.53 -18.48
CA VAL A 31 7.89 5.60 -17.63
C VAL A 31 8.38 5.49 -16.20
N ASN A 32 8.39 6.63 -15.52
CA ASN A 32 8.78 6.72 -14.12
C ASN A 32 7.57 6.52 -13.20
N LEU A 33 7.83 5.92 -12.04
CA LEU A 33 6.84 5.84 -10.97
C LEU A 33 6.79 7.17 -10.24
N VAL A 34 5.59 7.73 -10.08
CA VAL A 34 5.36 9.00 -9.37
C VAL A 34 4.27 8.83 -8.32
N ASP A 35 4.27 9.72 -7.33
CA ASP A 35 3.17 9.87 -6.38
C ASP A 35 2.01 10.71 -6.96
N ASP A 36 0.97 10.93 -6.16
CA ASP A 36 -0.22 11.70 -6.56
C ASP A 36 0.08 13.19 -6.86
N ASN A 37 1.21 13.70 -6.38
CA ASN A 37 1.68 15.07 -6.64
C ASN A 37 2.63 15.13 -7.86
N ASN A 38 2.75 14.04 -8.63
CA ASN A 38 3.71 13.86 -9.73
C ASN A 38 5.18 13.95 -9.29
N VAL A 39 5.48 13.66 -8.03
CA VAL A 39 6.85 13.58 -7.53
C VAL A 39 7.39 12.18 -7.81
N LEU A 40 8.62 12.12 -8.33
CA LEU A 40 9.31 10.85 -8.59
C LEU A 40 9.42 10.01 -7.30
N LEU A 41 8.95 8.77 -7.35
CA LEU A 41 9.07 7.83 -6.25
C LEU A 41 10.44 7.14 -6.27
N ALA A 42 11.36 7.65 -5.45
CA ALA A 42 12.63 6.99 -5.17
C ALA A 42 12.45 5.78 -4.23
N GLU A 43 13.43 4.87 -4.24
CA GLU A 43 13.44 3.66 -3.40
C GLU A 43 13.26 3.95 -1.90
N THR A 44 13.82 5.06 -1.40
CA THR A 44 13.66 5.50 0.00
C THR A 44 12.23 5.93 0.31
N GLY A 45 11.54 6.55 -0.65
CA GLY A 45 10.12 6.92 -0.55
C GLY A 45 9.24 5.68 -0.53
N LEU A 46 9.52 4.71 -1.42
CA LEU A 46 8.81 3.43 -1.46
C LEU A 46 8.98 2.62 -0.17
N ALA A 47 10.19 2.59 0.39
CA ALA A 47 10.45 1.95 1.68
C ALA A 47 9.68 2.64 2.81
N SER A 48 9.62 3.98 2.81
CA SER A 48 8.86 4.75 3.79
C SER A 48 7.36 4.44 3.72
N ILE A 49 6.78 4.40 2.52
CA ILE A 49 5.36 4.05 2.32
C ILE A 49 5.09 2.63 2.84
N ARG A 50 5.95 1.66 2.52
CA ARG A 50 5.82 0.28 3.00
C ARG A 50 5.81 0.21 4.53
N THR A 51 6.73 0.92 5.18
CA THR A 51 6.81 0.98 6.65
C THR A 51 5.53 1.58 7.25
N GLN A 52 5.03 2.67 6.69
CA GLN A 52 3.78 3.30 7.16
C GLN A 52 2.58 2.36 7.03
N ILE A 53 2.48 1.61 5.92
CA ILE A 53 1.42 0.60 5.75
C ILE A 53 1.51 -0.49 6.82
N ALA A 54 2.72 -0.99 7.10
CA ALA A 54 2.94 -2.00 8.13
C ALA A 54 2.60 -1.48 9.54
N GLU A 55 2.91 -0.21 9.84
CA GLU A 55 2.55 0.44 11.10
C GLU A 55 1.03 0.58 11.25
N VAL A 56 0.31 0.97 10.19
CA VAL A 56 -1.16 1.04 10.19
C VAL A 56 -1.76 -0.35 10.43
N GLU A 57 -1.26 -1.36 9.71
CA GLU A 57 -1.68 -2.75 9.87
C GLU A 57 -1.46 -3.26 11.30
N ALA A 58 -0.32 -2.95 11.92
CA ALA A 58 -0.03 -3.31 13.31
C ALA A 58 -1.01 -2.62 14.27
N LYS A 59 -1.20 -1.30 14.14
CA LYS A 59 -2.14 -0.52 14.98
C LYS A 59 -3.57 -1.03 14.88
N MET A 60 -4.02 -1.45 13.70
CA MET A 60 -5.35 -2.03 13.54
C MET A 60 -5.47 -3.34 14.33
N ARG A 61 -4.48 -4.24 14.20
CA ARG A 61 -4.47 -5.50 14.95
C ARG A 61 -4.38 -5.32 16.46
N GLU A 62 -3.64 -4.32 16.95
CA GLU A 62 -3.59 -3.97 18.37
C GLU A 62 -4.95 -3.53 18.94
N ASN A 63 -5.87 -3.07 18.08
CA ASN A 63 -7.23 -2.67 18.44
C ASN A 63 -8.27 -3.74 18.04
N ASP A 64 -7.86 -5.01 17.94
CA ASP A 64 -8.70 -6.15 17.55
C ASP A 64 -9.40 -5.97 16.18
N LEU A 65 -8.86 -5.10 15.32
CA LEU A 65 -9.40 -4.83 14.01
C LEU A 65 -8.48 -5.43 12.94
N VAL A 66 -8.89 -6.57 12.39
CA VAL A 66 -8.12 -7.22 11.31
C VAL A 66 -8.36 -6.46 9.99
N PRO A 67 -7.32 -5.96 9.30
CA PRO A 67 -7.48 -5.35 7.97
C PRO A 67 -8.17 -6.29 6.98
N GLY A 68 -9.06 -5.76 6.14
CA GLY A 68 -9.85 -6.55 5.18
C GLY A 68 -10.98 -7.38 5.80
N SER A 69 -11.08 -7.49 7.14
CA SER A 69 -12.18 -8.21 7.79
C SER A 69 -13.53 -7.54 7.56
N ALA A 70 -14.62 -8.29 7.74
CA ALA A 70 -15.98 -7.76 7.65
C ALA A 70 -16.22 -6.54 8.56
N GLN A 71 -15.59 -6.52 9.75
CA GLN A 71 -15.67 -5.38 10.66
C GLN A 71 -14.91 -4.16 10.11
N ALA A 72 -13.69 -4.36 9.60
CA ALA A 72 -12.92 -3.28 8.99
C ALA A 72 -13.62 -2.70 7.76
N LEU A 73 -14.16 -3.55 6.88
CA LEU A 73 -14.92 -3.12 5.71
C LEU A 73 -16.17 -2.31 6.06
N ARG A 74 -16.86 -2.65 7.16
CA ARG A 74 -18.02 -1.88 7.65
C ARG A 74 -17.63 -0.55 8.29
N LEU A 75 -16.46 -0.47 8.90
CA LEU A 75 -15.99 0.75 9.56
C LEU A 75 -15.44 1.77 8.55
N PHE A 76 -14.80 1.29 7.48
CA PHE A 76 -14.14 2.10 6.45
C PHE A 76 -14.90 2.07 5.12
N SER A 77 -16.24 1.98 5.16
CA SER A 77 -17.13 2.03 4.00
C SER A 77 -17.48 3.45 3.58
#